data_AF-K2AB35-F1
#
_entry.id   AF-K2AB35-F1
#
_cell.length_a   1.000
_cell.length_b   1.000
_cell.length_c   1.000
_cell.angle_alpha   90.00
_cell.angle_beta   90.00
_cell.angle_gamma   90.00
#
_symmetry.space_group_name_H-M   'P 1'
#
loop_
_entity.id
_entity.type
_entity.pdbx_description
1 polymer ?
#
loop_
_entity_poly.entity_id
_entity_poly.type
_entity_poly.pdbx_seq_one_letter_code
_entity_poly.pdbx_strand_id
1 'polypeptide(L)' 'MRTRRIPEDLHRVQFEAPPSTMTTLLGLKTKMSAPSYTEVLRTALRVLNEIHERVSRGDKLYVKSPDGEMIEIKFIF' A
#
# COMPACT_ATOMS: atom_id res chain seq x y z
N MET A 1 -13.13 -27.78 15.25
CA MET A 1 -12.48 -26.56 14.70
C MET A 1 -11.18 -26.96 14.03
N ARG A 2 -11.03 -26.77 12.71
CA ARG A 2 -9.74 -26.97 12.03
C ARG A 2 -8.89 -25.71 12.23
N THR A 3 -7.85 -25.81 13.06
CA THR A 3 -6.78 -24.81 13.11
C THR A 3 -6.05 -24.84 11.76
N ARG A 4 -6.26 -23.82 10.91
CA ARG A 4 -5.36 -23.60 9.77
C ARG A 4 -3.97 -23.35 10.36
N ARG A 5 -3.04 -24.30 10.16
CA ARG A 5 -1.62 -24.01 10.37
C ARG A 5 -1.24 -22.86 9.45
N ILE A 6 -0.70 -21.81 10.03
CA ILE A 6 -0.05 -20.75 9.27
C ILE A 6 1.27 -21.35 8.78
N PRO A 7 1.61 -21.24 7.47
CA PRO A 7 2.90 -21.68 6.96
C PRO A 7 4.06 -21.08 7.76
N GLU A 8 5.19 -21.78 7.85
CA GLU A 8 6.31 -21.44 8.73
C GLU A 8 6.89 -20.03 8.47
N ASP A 9 6.69 -19.49 7.26
CA ASP A 9 7.15 -18.16 6.83
C ASP A 9 6.09 -17.04 6.92
N LEU A 10 4.92 -17.31 7.52
CA LEU A 10 3.84 -16.33 7.63
C LEU A 10 3.66 -15.84 9.06
N HIS A 11 3.87 -14.55 9.26
CA HIS A 11 3.58 -13.88 10.53
C HIS A 11 2.17 -13.25 10.51
N ARG A 12 1.46 -13.37 11.62
CA ARG A 12 0.18 -12.67 11.83
C ARG A 12 0.44 -11.33 12.49
N VAL A 13 0.00 -10.26 11.84
CA VAL A 13 0.03 -8.90 12.38
C VAL A 13 -1.40 -8.51 12.76
N GLN A 14 -1.59 -8.06 14.01
CA GLN A 14 -2.83 -7.43 14.44
C GLN A 14 -2.72 -5.93 14.20
N PHE A 15 -3.76 -5.35 13.62
CA PHE A 15 -3.78 -3.95 13.23
C PHE A 15 -4.97 -3.26 13.90
N GLU A 16 -4.67 -2.33 14.79
CA GLU A 16 -5.65 -1.42 15.37
C GLU A 16 -5.62 -0.10 14.60
N ALA A 17 -6.78 0.38 14.21
CA ALA A 17 -6.89 1.57 13.38
C ALA A 17 -8.12 2.40 13.79
N PRO A 18 -8.04 3.73 13.70
CA PRO A 18 -9.20 4.58 13.86
C PRO A 18 -10.21 4.34 12.71
N PRO A 19 -11.48 4.72 12.90
CA PRO A 19 -12.52 4.54 11.87
C PRO A 19 -12.17 5.18 10.52
N SER A 20 -11.48 6.33 10.53
CA SER A 20 -11.00 7.00 9.32
C SER A 20 -10.05 6.14 8.50
N THR A 21 -9.13 5.42 9.14
CA THR A 21 -8.21 4.50 8.47
C THR A 21 -8.95 3.32 7.85
N MET A 22 -9.98 2.80 8.53
CA MET A 22 -10.82 1.74 7.96
C MET A 22 -11.60 2.21 6.73
N THR A 23 -12.10 3.44 6.73
CA THR A 23 -12.73 4.05 5.54
C THR A 23 -11.75 4.15 4.38
N THR A 24 -10.50 4.57 4.63
CA THR A 24 -9.46 4.60 3.60
C THR A 24 -9.14 3.20 3.07
N LEU A 25 -8.98 2.20 3.95
CA LEU A 25 -8.72 0.82 3.55
C LEU A 25 -9.85 0.23 2.71
N LEU A 26 -11.11 0.50 3.06
CA LEU A 26 -12.27 0.10 2.26
C LEU A 26 -12.26 0.77 0.89
N GLY A 27 -11.99 2.07 0.83
CA GLY A 27 -11.89 2.80 -0.43
C GLY A 27 -10.79 2.23 -1.35
N LEU A 28 -9.61 1.95 -0.79
CA LEU A 28 -8.50 1.33 -1.52
C LEU A 28 -8.85 -0.08 -1.99
N LYS A 29 -9.46 -0.91 -1.12
CA LYS A 29 -9.91 -2.25 -1.48
C LYS A 29 -10.83 -2.23 -2.70
N THR A 30 -11.78 -1.29 -2.74
CA THR A 30 -12.71 -1.14 -3.87
C THR A 30 -12.00 -0.65 -5.13
N LYS A 31 -11.17 0.40 -5.05
CA LYS A 31 -10.44 0.95 -6.20
C LYS A 31 -9.48 -0.06 -6.84
N MET A 32 -8.87 -0.90 -6.02
CA MET A 32 -7.91 -1.93 -6.46
C MET A 32 -8.58 -3.26 -6.82
N SER A 33 -9.91 -3.36 -6.66
CA SER A 33 -10.65 -4.63 -6.76
C SER A 33 -10.01 -5.75 -5.92
N ALA A 34 -9.46 -5.38 -4.76
CA ALA A 34 -8.64 -6.30 -3.97
C ALA A 34 -9.53 -7.30 -3.21
N PRO A 35 -9.13 -8.57 -3.12
CA PRO A 35 -9.93 -9.62 -2.49
C PRO A 35 -9.98 -9.50 -0.96
N SER A 36 -9.00 -8.83 -0.33
CA SER A 36 -8.92 -8.67 1.13
C SER A 36 -8.12 -7.42 1.54
N TYR A 37 -8.28 -6.98 2.79
CA TYR A 37 -7.45 -5.91 3.35
C TYR A 37 -5.98 -6.30 3.46
N THR A 38 -5.67 -7.58 3.69
CA THR A 38 -4.30 -8.08 3.64
C THR A 38 -3.65 -7.82 2.29
N GLU A 39 -4.38 -8.02 1.19
CA GLU A 39 -3.85 -7.80 -0.15
C GLU A 39 -3.67 -6.30 -0.47
N VAL A 40 -4.59 -5.46 0.02
CA VAL A 40 -4.43 -3.99 -0.02
C VAL A 40 -3.14 -3.59 0.71
N LEU A 41 -2.94 -4.06 1.94
CA LEU A 41 -1.76 -3.73 2.75
C LEU A 41 -0.47 -4.24 2.10
N ARG A 42 -0.44 -5.48 1.60
CA ARG A 42 0.73 -6.04 0.88
C ARG A 42 1.10 -5.19 -0.33
N THR A 43 0.10 -4.79 -1.11
CA THR A 43 0.34 -3.97 -2.29
C THR A 43 0.82 -2.57 -1.90
N ALA A 44 0.19 -1.94 -0.89
CA ALA A 44 0.60 -0.63 -0.39
C ALA A 44 2.05 -0.65 0.14
N LEU A 45 2.43 -1.67 0.91
CA LEU A 45 3.80 -1.83 1.40
C LEU A 45 4.81 -2.01 0.27
N ARG A 46 4.48 -2.79 -0.76
CA ARG A 46 5.34 -2.96 -1.94
C ARG A 46 5.56 -1.64 -2.68
N VAL A 47 4.50 -0.88 -2.90
CA VAL A 47 4.55 0.43 -3.56
C VAL A 47 5.38 1.41 -2.72
N LEU A 48 5.15 1.46 -1.41
CA LEU A 48 5.90 2.33 -0.50
C LEU A 48 7.40 1.99 -0.51
N ASN A 49 7.76 0.70 -0.49
CA ASN A 49 9.15 0.28 -0.56
C ASN A 49 9.82 0.70 -1.89
N GLU A 50 9.15 0.49 -3.02
CA GLU A 50 9.67 0.90 -4.35
C GLU A 50 9.86 2.42 -4.42
N ILE A 51 8.90 3.20 -3.91
CA ILE A 51 9.00 4.66 -3.83
C ILE A 51 10.21 5.07 -2.98
N HIS A 52 10.35 4.47 -1.80
CA HIS A 52 11.45 4.76 -0.88
C HIS A 52 12.82 4.43 -1.51
N GLU A 53 12.96 3.27 -2.16
CA GLU A 53 14.19 2.88 -2.85
C GLU A 53 14.55 3.86 -3.97
N ARG A 54 13.57 4.26 -4.79
CA ARG A 54 13.80 5.25 -5.87
C ARG A 54 14.25 6.60 -5.32
N VAL A 55 13.52 7.15 -4.36
CA VAL A 55 13.85 8.44 -3.75
C VAL A 55 15.21 8.39 -3.06
N SER A 56 15.54 7.28 -2.38
CA SER A 56 16.84 7.10 -1.72
C SER A 56 18.02 7.08 -2.70
N ARG A 57 17.79 6.70 -3.97
CA ARG A 57 18.80 6.78 -5.04
C ARG A 57 18.88 8.16 -5.70
N GLY A 58 18.02 9.10 -5.30
CA GLY A 58 17.91 10.43 -5.90
C GLY A 58 16.97 10.50 -7.11
N ASP A 59 16.20 9.44 -7.40
CA ASP A 59 15.20 9.47 -8.46
C ASP A 59 14.07 10.45 -8.10
N LYS A 60 13.57 11.17 -9.11
CA LYS A 60 12.37 12.01 -8.97
C LYS A 60 11.14 11.25 -9.43
N LEU A 61 10.06 11.35 -8.66
CA LEU A 61 8.78 10.73 -8.99
C LEU A 61 7.84 11.77 -9.57
N TYR A 62 7.19 11.41 -10.68
CA TYR A 62 6.22 12.26 -11.36
C TYR A 62 4.92 11.50 -11.55
N VAL A 63 3.80 12.20 -11.37
CA VAL A 63 2.47 11.72 -11.80
C VAL A 63 2.09 12.46 -13.06
N LYS A 64 1.74 11.67 -14.09
CA LYS A 64 1.16 12.20 -15.32
C LYS A 64 -0.35 12.32 -15.13
N SER A 65 -0.88 13.51 -15.22
CA SER A 65 -2.32 13.75 -15.26
C SER A 65 -2.90 13.36 -16.63
N PRO A 66 -4.22 13.16 -16.74
CA PRO A 66 -4.86 12.76 -18.00
C PRO A 66 -4.68 13.76 -19.16
N ASP A 67 -4.52 15.05 -18.85
CA ASP A 67 -4.23 16.13 -19.80
C ASP A 67 -2.74 16.23 -20.18
N GLY A 68 -1.89 15.39 -19.60
CA GLY A 68 -0.48 15.27 -19.96
C GLY A 68 0.48 16.13 -19.14
N GLU A 69 -0.03 16.90 -18.17
CA GLU A 69 0.82 17.61 -17.21
C GLU A 69 1.59 16.60 -16.33
N MET A 70 2.84 16.93 -16.02
CA MET A 70 3.69 16.12 -15.14
C MET A 70 3.84 16.85 -13.80
N ILE A 71 3.29 16.28 -12.74
CA ILE A 71 3.37 16.82 -11.39
C ILE A 71 4.50 16.08 -10.64
N GLU A 72 5.54 16.80 -10.23
CA GLU A 72 6.61 16.25 -9.39
C GLU A 72 6.07 15.98 -7.98
N ILE A 73 6.18 14.74 -7.52
CA ILE A 73 5.84 14.36 -6.14
C ILE A 73 7.11 14.30 -5.32
N LYS A 74 7.15 15.13 -4.28
CA LYS A 74 8.22 15.11 -3.28
C LYS A 74 7.78 14.30 -2.07
N PHE A 75 8.49 13.22 -1.80
CA PHE A 75 8.37 12.47 -0.56
C PHE A 75 9.37 13.04 0.45
N ILE A 76 8.89 13.35 1.64
CA ILE A 76 9.73 13.66 2.81
C ILE A 76 9.51 12.49 3.75
N PHE A 77 10.52 11.63 3.87
CA PHE A 77 10.52 10.51 4.81
C PHE A 77 11.13 10.95 6.14
#